data_AF-A0A8H4J435-F1
#
_entry.id   AF-A0A8H4J435-F1
#
_cell.length_a   1.000
_cell.length_b   1.000
_cell.length_c   1.000
_cell.angle_alpha   90.00
_cell.angle_beta   90.00
_cell.angle_gamma   90.00
#
_symmetry.space_group_name_H-M   'P 1'
#
loop_
_entity.id
_entity.type
_entity.pdbx_description
1 polymer ?
#
loop_
_entity_poly.entity_id
_entity_poly.type
_entity_poly.pdbx_seq_one_letter_code
_entity_poly.pdbx_strand_id
1 'polypeptide(L)'
;MAARLGNDPAVTTDIDRDGWTSFPSLSGLVGGPAAAELTRETAEAHVFSILQLDFPRQEAVCVHFSEVVRDPTVAGALNLWYPGWCKRLCFYNEYLPAFNRLNVELVDIDGKEVEWCMGTGIVFDGKQFGVDVLILGTGFEPWAAGSPEYRANVTIKGYGGVDFDEM
;
A
#
# COMPACT_ATOMS: atom_id res chain seq x y z
N MET A 1 12.63 -15.20 17.29
CA MET A 1 11.26 -14.73 17.52
C MET A 1 10.70 -14.43 16.14
N ALA A 2 9.91 -15.34 15.57
CA ALA A 2 9.41 -15.21 14.20
C ALA A 2 7.99 -14.65 14.27
N ALA A 3 7.81 -13.40 13.84
CA ALA A 3 6.49 -12.84 13.62
C ALA A 3 5.81 -13.61 12.46
N ARG A 4 4.50 -13.87 12.56
CA ARG A 4 3.68 -14.48 11.48
C ARG A 4 3.50 -13.53 10.29
N LEU A 5 4.59 -13.01 9.73
CA LEU A 5 4.57 -12.13 8.56
C LEU A 5 4.48 -12.90 7.24
N GLY A 6 4.41 -14.23 7.29
CA GLY A 6 4.26 -15.10 6.14
C GLY A 6 3.37 -16.31 6.43
N ASN A 7 2.97 -17.02 5.37
CA ASN A 7 2.17 -18.24 5.45
C ASN A 7 3.03 -19.48 5.79
N ASP A 8 3.91 -19.36 6.79
CA ASP A 8 4.77 -20.46 7.24
C ASP A 8 4.01 -21.35 8.24
N PRO A 9 3.70 -22.61 7.90
CA PRO A 9 2.99 -23.52 8.79
C PRO A 9 3.77 -23.87 10.06
N ALA A 10 5.09 -23.64 10.09
CA ALA A 10 5.91 -23.91 11.27
C ALA A 10 5.71 -22.89 12.41
N VAL A 11 5.18 -21.70 12.12
CA VAL A 11 4.94 -20.65 13.13
C VAL A 11 3.54 -20.83 13.73
N THR A 12 3.45 -21.58 14.82
CA THR A 12 2.15 -21.93 15.42
C THR A 12 1.64 -20.92 16.45
N THR A 13 2.53 -20.20 17.13
CA THR A 13 2.17 -19.23 18.19
C THR A 13 2.26 -17.79 17.68
N ASP A 14 1.20 -17.01 17.88
CA ASP A 14 1.18 -15.57 17.63
C ASP A 14 1.43 -14.80 18.93
N ILE A 15 2.61 -14.19 19.02
CA ILE A 15 3.07 -13.43 20.18
C ILE A 15 2.72 -11.94 20.09
N ASP A 16 2.50 -11.42 18.87
CA ASP A 16 2.26 -9.99 18.63
C ASP A 16 0.75 -9.70 18.62
N ARG A 17 -0.05 -10.59 18.00
CA ARG A 17 -1.52 -10.55 17.96
C ARG A 17 -2.07 -9.22 17.47
N ASP A 18 -1.49 -8.69 16.40
CA ASP A 18 -1.88 -7.41 15.82
C ASP A 18 -2.33 -7.55 14.36
N GLY A 19 -2.51 -6.41 13.70
CA GLY A 19 -2.95 -6.36 12.31
C GLY A 19 -1.91 -6.91 11.31
N TRP A 20 -0.63 -7.03 11.68
CA TRP A 20 0.38 -7.64 10.82
C TRP A 20 0.30 -9.16 10.84
N THR A 21 0.08 -9.78 12.00
CA THR A 21 0.03 -11.24 12.14
C THR A 21 -1.27 -11.88 11.65
N SER A 22 -2.25 -11.05 11.30
CA SER A 22 -3.52 -11.43 10.66
C SER A 22 -3.50 -11.31 9.12
N PHE A 23 -2.32 -11.11 8.51
CA PHE A 23 -2.17 -10.90 7.07
C PHE A 23 -1.18 -11.89 6.40
N PRO A 24 -1.51 -13.19 6.32
CA PRO A 24 -0.61 -14.21 5.80
C PRO A 24 -0.32 -14.10 4.28
N SER A 25 -1.22 -13.46 3.53
CA SER A 25 -1.05 -13.17 2.10
C SER A 25 0.06 -12.14 1.80
N LEU A 26 0.64 -11.48 2.81
CA LEU A 26 1.87 -10.67 2.65
C LEU A 26 3.02 -11.49 2.04
N SER A 27 3.00 -12.81 2.23
CA SER A 27 3.95 -13.75 1.61
C SER A 27 4.02 -13.66 0.09
N GLY A 28 2.97 -13.15 -0.59
CA GLY A 28 3.01 -12.87 -2.03
C GLY A 28 4.02 -11.77 -2.41
N LEU A 29 4.38 -10.88 -1.49
CA LEU A 29 5.40 -9.85 -1.67
C LEU A 29 6.75 -10.24 -1.04
N VAL A 30 6.73 -10.70 0.22
CA VAL A 30 7.96 -10.93 1.00
C VAL A 30 8.58 -12.30 0.77
N GLY A 31 7.86 -13.20 0.10
CA GLY A 31 8.23 -14.61 -0.06
C GLY A 31 7.96 -15.43 1.20
N GLY A 32 8.17 -16.74 1.09
CA GLY A 32 8.02 -17.68 2.18
C GLY A 32 8.38 -19.09 1.75
N PRO A 33 8.34 -20.09 2.66
CA PRO A 33 8.70 -21.47 2.33
C PRO A 33 7.92 -22.05 1.15
N ALA A 34 6.66 -21.66 1.00
CA ALA A 34 5.81 -22.08 -0.13
C ALA A 34 6.30 -21.58 -1.51
N ALA A 35 7.20 -20.59 -1.54
CA ALA A 35 7.79 -20.07 -2.76
C ALA A 35 9.14 -20.75 -3.12
N ALA A 36 9.69 -21.61 -2.25
CA ALA A 36 11.04 -22.14 -2.39
C ALA A 36 11.22 -23.07 -3.61
N GLU A 37 10.15 -23.75 -4.03
CA GLU A 37 10.17 -24.71 -5.16
C GLU A 37 9.31 -24.23 -6.36
N LEU A 38 9.11 -22.92 -6.50
CA LEU A 38 8.34 -22.38 -7.61
C LEU A 38 9.04 -22.63 -8.94
N THR A 39 8.27 -23.15 -9.89
CA THR A 39 8.68 -23.28 -11.29
C THR A 39 7.81 -22.37 -12.15
N ARG A 40 8.19 -22.18 -13.41
CA ARG A 40 7.38 -21.40 -14.36
C ARG A 40 5.98 -21.99 -14.51
N GLU A 41 5.87 -23.32 -14.50
CA GLU A 41 4.62 -24.06 -14.66
C GLU A 41 3.70 -23.96 -13.43
N THR A 42 4.27 -23.77 -12.23
CA THR A 42 3.50 -23.68 -10.98
C THR A 42 3.24 -22.26 -10.50
N ALA A 43 3.90 -21.26 -11.11
CA ALA A 43 3.80 -19.86 -10.72
C ALA A 43 2.37 -19.30 -10.74
N GLU A 44 1.59 -19.60 -11.78
CA GLU A 44 0.20 -19.13 -11.89
C GLU A 44 -0.69 -19.70 -10.77
N ALA A 45 -0.59 -21.01 -10.53
CA ALA A 45 -1.32 -21.67 -9.44
C ALA A 45 -0.93 -21.12 -8.07
N HIS A 46 0.35 -20.78 -7.88
CA HIS A 46 0.82 -20.14 -6.67
C HIS A 46 0.19 -18.75 -6.47
N VAL A 47 0.26 -17.87 -7.49
CA VAL A 47 -0.36 -16.55 -7.42
C VAL A 47 -1.86 -16.65 -7.11
N PHE A 48 -2.57 -17.57 -7.76
CA PHE A 48 -3.98 -17.81 -7.49
C PHE A 48 -4.23 -18.23 -6.03
N SER A 49 -3.38 -19.11 -5.47
CA SER A 49 -3.51 -19.52 -4.07
C SER A 49 -3.33 -18.35 -3.09
N ILE A 50 -2.41 -17.42 -3.37
CA ILE A 50 -2.18 -16.23 -2.53
C ILE A 50 -3.35 -15.25 -2.64
N LEU A 51 -3.96 -15.10 -3.83
CA LEU A 51 -5.19 -14.32 -4.02
C LEU A 51 -6.35 -14.90 -3.21
N GLN A 52 -6.55 -16.21 -3.24
CA GLN A 52 -7.59 -16.88 -2.44
C GLN A 52 -7.36 -16.72 -0.94
N LEU A 53 -6.11 -16.75 -0.49
CA LEU A 53 -5.74 -16.52 0.90
C LEU A 53 -6.07 -15.10 1.36
N ASP A 54 -5.98 -14.12 0.47
CA ASP A 54 -6.18 -12.70 0.77
C ASP A 54 -7.65 -12.27 0.77
N PHE A 55 -8.45 -12.88 -0.11
CA PHE A 55 -9.82 -12.49 -0.38
C PHE A 55 -10.69 -12.30 0.89
N PRO A 56 -10.73 -13.23 1.86
CA PRO A 56 -11.56 -13.07 3.06
C PRO A 56 -11.18 -11.84 3.88
N ARG A 57 -9.87 -11.52 3.94
CA ARG A 57 -9.38 -10.34 4.65
C ARG A 57 -9.79 -9.06 3.92
N GLN A 58 -9.67 -9.02 2.60
CA GLN A 58 -10.06 -7.85 1.81
C GLN A 58 -11.56 -7.56 1.95
N GLU A 59 -12.38 -8.61 1.87
CA GLU A 59 -13.82 -8.49 2.08
C GLU A 59 -14.14 -7.91 3.47
N ALA A 60 -13.51 -8.44 4.53
CA ALA A 60 -13.69 -7.94 5.88
C ALA A 60 -13.28 -6.44 6.03
N VAL A 61 -12.26 -5.98 5.31
CA VAL A 61 -11.86 -4.57 5.29
C VAL A 61 -12.93 -3.70 4.63
N CYS A 62 -13.45 -4.09 3.47
CA CYS A 62 -14.50 -3.34 2.77
C CYS A 62 -15.81 -3.30 3.58
N VAL A 63 -16.17 -4.40 4.25
CA VAL A 63 -17.29 -4.44 5.20
C VAL A 63 -17.06 -3.45 6.34
N HIS A 64 -15.87 -3.47 6.95
CA HIS A 64 -15.53 -2.55 8.03
C HIS A 64 -15.64 -1.07 7.61
N PHE A 65 -15.22 -0.72 6.39
CA PHE A 65 -15.36 0.65 5.89
C PHE A 65 -16.82 1.08 5.82
N SER A 66 -17.68 0.20 5.32
CA SER A 66 -19.12 0.43 5.21
C SER A 66 -19.83 0.48 6.57
N GLU A 67 -19.31 -0.19 7.59
CA GLU A 67 -19.84 -0.14 8.95
C GLU A 67 -19.47 1.16 9.69
N VAL A 68 -18.27 1.70 9.44
CA VAL A 68 -17.75 2.87 10.16
C VAL A 68 -18.12 4.18 9.47
N VAL A 69 -18.06 4.25 8.14
CA VAL A 69 -18.32 5.47 7.37
C VAL A 69 -19.80 5.52 6.98
N ARG A 70 -20.51 6.55 7.45
CA ARG A 70 -21.97 6.66 7.33
C ARG A 70 -22.45 6.99 5.92
N ASP A 71 -21.65 7.71 5.15
CA ASP A 71 -21.95 8.04 3.76
C ASP A 71 -21.52 6.85 2.87
N PRO A 72 -22.45 6.15 2.21
CA PRO A 72 -22.13 4.98 1.39
C PRO A 72 -21.30 5.34 0.15
N THR A 73 -21.39 6.57 -0.36
CA THR A 73 -20.55 7.04 -1.47
C THR A 73 -19.10 7.19 -1.02
N VAL A 74 -18.88 7.79 0.15
CA VAL A 74 -17.53 7.93 0.75
C VAL A 74 -16.98 6.56 1.12
N ALA A 75 -17.77 5.68 1.75
CA ALA A 75 -17.35 4.33 2.09
C ALA A 75 -16.94 3.53 0.84
N GLY A 76 -17.72 3.63 -0.25
CA GLY A 76 -17.41 2.98 -1.52
C GLY A 76 -16.12 3.48 -2.16
N ALA A 77 -15.86 4.79 -2.12
CA ALA A 77 -14.63 5.39 -2.63
C ALA A 77 -13.38 5.00 -1.82
N LEU A 78 -13.55 4.63 -0.54
CA LEU A 78 -12.45 4.14 0.30
C LEU A 78 -12.09 2.67 0.05
N ASN A 79 -12.94 1.90 -0.64
CA ASN A 79 -12.69 0.47 -0.87
C ASN A 79 -11.40 0.22 -1.67
N LEU A 80 -10.74 -0.90 -1.35
CA LEU A 80 -9.47 -1.27 -1.95
C LEU A 80 -9.69 -2.34 -3.04
N TRP A 81 -9.46 -1.96 -4.30
CA TRP A 81 -9.61 -2.84 -5.46
C TRP A 81 -8.29 -3.45 -5.93
N TYR A 82 -7.43 -3.86 -4.99
CA TYR A 82 -6.13 -4.46 -5.26
C TYR A 82 -5.73 -5.44 -4.14
N PRO A 83 -4.98 -6.52 -4.43
CA PRO A 83 -4.49 -7.46 -3.42
C PRO A 83 -3.75 -6.76 -2.28
N GLY A 84 -3.95 -7.21 -1.03
CA GLY A 84 -3.42 -6.54 0.16
C GLY A 84 -1.90 -6.36 0.15
N TRP A 85 -1.16 -7.18 -0.61
CA TRP A 85 0.30 -7.11 -0.70
C TRP A 85 0.80 -6.11 -1.76
N CYS A 86 -0.10 -5.49 -2.53
CA CYS A 86 0.27 -4.48 -3.55
C CYS A 86 0.62 -3.12 -2.95
N LYS A 87 0.27 -2.87 -1.68
CA LYS A 87 0.59 -1.66 -0.93
C LYS A 87 1.01 -2.01 0.49
N ARG A 88 1.69 -1.08 1.17
CA ARG A 88 1.98 -1.23 2.60
C ARG A 88 0.68 -1.17 3.40
N LEU A 89 0.50 -2.08 4.35
CA LEU A 89 -0.63 -2.04 5.26
C LEU A 89 -0.61 -0.78 6.13
N CYS A 90 -1.78 -0.20 6.33
CA CYS A 90 -2.03 0.90 7.25
C CYS A 90 -3.01 0.44 8.33
N PHE A 91 -2.71 0.80 9.58
CA PHE A 91 -3.58 0.53 10.73
C PHE A 91 -3.94 1.86 11.37
N TYR A 92 -5.21 2.05 11.68
CA TYR A 92 -5.73 3.30 12.21
C TYR A 92 -6.96 3.03 13.05
N ASN A 93 -7.20 3.90 14.02
CA ASN A 93 -8.44 3.91 14.80
C ASN A 93 -9.33 5.12 14.43
N GLU A 94 -8.71 6.21 13.98
CA GLU A 94 -9.38 7.52 13.84
C GLU A 94 -9.56 7.98 12.38
N TYR A 95 -8.91 7.31 11.40
CA TYR A 95 -8.97 7.70 10.00
C TYR A 95 -10.39 7.57 9.41
N LEU A 96 -11.02 6.38 9.51
CA LEU A 96 -12.38 6.19 8.98
C LEU A 96 -13.42 7.04 9.73
N PRO A 97 -13.42 7.14 11.07
CA PRO A 97 -14.34 8.03 11.79
C PRO A 97 -14.21 9.51 11.40
N ALA A 98 -13.05 9.95 10.91
CA ALA A 98 -12.85 11.34 10.49
C ALA A 98 -13.80 11.75 9.36
N PHE A 99 -14.12 10.84 8.43
CA PHE A 99 -15.04 11.10 7.31
C PHE A 99 -16.49 11.31 7.72
N ASN A 100 -16.87 11.03 8.98
CA ASN A 100 -18.20 11.32 9.51
C ASN A 100 -18.34 12.74 10.08
N ARG A 101 -17.26 13.53 10.10
CA ARG A 101 -17.25 14.88 10.65
C ARG A 101 -17.71 15.88 9.59
N LEU A 102 -18.50 16.88 10.00
CA LEU A 102 -19.03 17.92 9.10
C LEU A 102 -17.96 18.78 8.43
N ASN A 103 -16.72 18.76 8.94
CA ASN A 103 -15.60 19.56 8.45
C ASN A 103 -14.58 18.76 7.63
N VAL A 104 -14.96 17.57 7.15
CA VAL A 104 -14.12 16.68 6.34
C VAL A 104 -14.86 16.34 5.05
N GLU A 105 -14.21 16.58 3.91
CA GLU A 105 -14.70 16.21 2.58
C GLU A 105 -13.67 15.26 1.94
N LEU A 106 -14.12 14.10 1.48
CA LEU A 106 -13.32 13.23 0.61
C LEU A 106 -13.51 13.69 -0.83
N VAL A 107 -12.42 14.13 -1.47
CA VAL A 107 -12.39 14.40 -2.91
C VAL A 107 -11.71 13.22 -3.58
N ASP A 108 -12.51 12.28 -4.08
CA ASP A 108 -12.01 11.16 -4.89
C ASP A 108 -11.62 11.67 -6.28
N ILE A 109 -10.40 11.35 -6.70
CA ILE A 109 -9.86 11.78 -8.00
C ILE A 109 -10.00 10.71 -9.09
N ASP A 110 -10.58 9.55 -8.79
CA ASP A 110 -10.82 8.47 -9.76
C ASP A 110 -9.55 8.07 -10.53
N GLY A 111 -8.40 8.08 -9.84
CA GLY A 111 -7.09 7.79 -10.42
C GLY A 111 -6.57 8.82 -11.42
N LYS A 112 -7.21 9.99 -11.56
CA LYS A 112 -6.79 11.08 -12.43
C LYS A 112 -5.76 11.97 -11.73
N GLU A 113 -5.12 12.83 -12.52
CA GLU A 113 -4.19 13.84 -12.01
C GLU A 113 -4.93 15.09 -11.54
N VAL A 114 -4.38 15.74 -10.49
CA VAL A 114 -4.79 17.09 -10.10
C VAL A 114 -4.32 18.06 -11.18
N GLU A 115 -5.22 18.89 -11.71
CA GLU A 115 -4.93 19.70 -12.89
C GLU A 115 -3.88 20.77 -12.59
N TRP A 116 -4.13 21.64 -11.61
CA TRP A 116 -3.23 22.74 -11.26
C TRP A 116 -3.40 23.16 -9.79
N CYS A 117 -2.29 23.63 -9.20
CA CYS A 117 -2.30 24.34 -7.92
C CYS A 117 -2.09 25.84 -8.20
N MET A 118 -3.06 26.68 -7.84
CA MET A 118 -2.94 28.14 -7.89
C MET A 118 -2.72 28.68 -6.47
N GLY A 119 -2.29 29.93 -6.35
CA GLY A 119 -2.09 30.57 -5.04
C GLY A 119 -3.34 30.64 -4.15
N THR A 120 -4.51 30.35 -4.69
CA THR A 120 -5.80 30.36 -3.98
C THR A 120 -6.42 28.98 -3.79
N GLY A 121 -5.80 27.89 -4.28
CA GLY A 121 -6.34 26.54 -4.12
C GLY A 121 -5.91 25.51 -5.16
N ILE A 122 -6.64 24.39 -5.17
CA ILE A 122 -6.44 23.26 -6.08
C ILE A 122 -7.58 23.23 -7.10
N VAL A 123 -7.28 22.90 -8.37
CA VAL A 123 -8.29 22.65 -9.40
C VAL A 123 -8.32 21.17 -9.74
N PHE A 124 -9.52 20.58 -9.69
CA PHE A 124 -9.77 19.20 -10.10
C PHE A 124 -11.19 19.08 -10.67
N ASP A 125 -11.31 18.40 -11.82
CA ASP A 125 -12.58 18.19 -12.55
C ASP A 125 -13.32 19.51 -12.85
N GLY A 126 -12.55 20.54 -13.22
CA GLY A 126 -13.06 21.90 -13.44
C GLY A 126 -13.60 22.64 -12.21
N LYS A 127 -13.52 22.04 -11.00
CA LYS A 127 -13.90 22.65 -9.72
C LYS A 127 -12.67 23.18 -8.99
N GLN A 128 -12.79 24.40 -8.45
CA GLN A 128 -11.77 24.98 -7.58
C GLN A 128 -12.07 24.68 -6.11
N PHE A 129 -11.06 24.18 -5.41
CA PHE A 129 -11.05 23.92 -3.98
C PHE A 129 -10.13 24.92 -3.29
N GLY A 130 -10.72 25.91 -2.62
CA GLY A 130 -9.97 26.93 -1.89
C GLY A 130 -9.32 26.35 -0.63
N VAL A 131 -8.02 26.55 -0.46
CA VAL A 131 -7.29 26.12 0.74
C VAL A 131 -6.33 27.21 1.21
N ASP A 132 -6.24 27.39 2.53
CA ASP A 132 -5.25 28.28 3.15
C ASP A 132 -3.89 27.57 3.34
N VAL A 133 -3.93 26.24 3.51
CA VAL A 133 -2.76 25.39 3.75
C VAL A 133 -2.87 24.13 2.92
N LEU A 134 -1.79 23.79 2.20
CA LEU A 134 -1.65 22.55 1.46
C LEU A 134 -0.66 21.63 2.18
N ILE A 135 -1.10 20.42 2.53
CA ILE A 135 -0.26 19.38 3.13
C ILE A 135 0.03 18.33 2.04
N LEU A 136 1.32 18.11 1.73
CA LEU A 136 1.75 17.13 0.74
C LEU A 136 1.94 15.74 1.38
N GLY A 137 0.89 14.94 1.34
CA GLY A 137 0.92 13.52 1.73
C GLY A 137 1.34 12.57 0.61
N THR A 138 2.20 13.00 -0.30
CA THR A 138 2.49 12.32 -1.59
C THR A 138 3.61 11.27 -1.52
N GLY A 139 4.16 11.00 -0.34
CA GLY A 139 5.15 9.95 -0.12
C GLY A 139 6.59 10.35 -0.45
N PHE A 140 7.40 9.35 -0.80
CA PHE A 140 8.84 9.45 -1.05
C PHE A 140 9.20 8.67 -2.31
N GLU A 141 10.43 8.88 -2.78
CA GLU A 141 11.04 8.03 -3.78
C GLU A 141 11.00 6.54 -3.37
N PRO A 142 10.57 5.63 -4.28
CA PRO A 142 10.51 4.20 -3.96
C PRO A 142 11.88 3.63 -3.59
N TRP A 143 11.94 2.76 -2.58
CA TRP A 143 13.18 2.12 -2.15
C TRP A 143 13.85 1.25 -3.22
N ALA A 144 13.09 0.81 -4.22
CA ALA A 144 13.54 0.02 -5.36
C ALA A 144 13.90 0.90 -6.58
N ALA A 145 13.84 2.23 -6.45
CA ALA A 145 14.22 3.13 -7.52
C ALA A 145 15.74 3.14 -7.70
N GLY A 146 16.18 2.93 -8.94
CA GLY A 146 17.57 3.09 -9.34
C GLY A 146 18.57 2.16 -8.66
N SER A 147 19.84 2.50 -8.84
CA SER A 147 20.98 1.82 -8.26
C SER A 147 21.20 2.20 -6.79
N PRO A 148 22.14 1.54 -6.08
CA PRO A 148 22.67 2.05 -4.83
C PRO A 148 23.19 3.49 -4.90
N GLU A 149 23.82 3.93 -5.99
CA GLU A 149 24.28 5.31 -6.17
C GLU A 149 23.12 6.29 -6.14
N TYR A 150 22.12 6.03 -6.99
CA TYR A 150 20.90 6.81 -7.10
C TYR A 150 20.23 6.99 -5.74
N ARG A 151 20.03 5.89 -5.01
CA ARG A 151 19.35 5.91 -3.69
C ARG A 151 20.16 6.59 -2.60
N ALA A 152 21.48 6.50 -2.67
CA ALA A 152 22.36 7.16 -1.70
C ALA A 152 22.65 8.62 -2.09
N ASN A 153 22.26 9.04 -3.30
CA ASN A 153 22.57 10.35 -3.88
C ASN A 153 24.08 10.65 -3.83
N VAL A 154 24.89 9.66 -4.18
CA VAL A 154 26.36 9.74 -4.21
C VAL A 154 26.89 8.97 -5.42
N THR A 155 28.05 9.39 -5.92
CA THR A 155 28.80 8.62 -6.93
C THR A 155 29.69 7.58 -6.25
N ILE A 156 29.62 6.32 -6.69
CA ILE A 156 30.37 5.17 -6.18
C ILE A 156 31.33 4.68 -7.27
N LYS A 157 32.62 4.99 -7.12
CA LYS A 157 33.63 4.53 -8.09
C LYS A 157 34.31 3.25 -7.62
N GLY A 158 34.34 2.25 -8.50
CA GLY A 158 35.08 0.99 -8.33
C GLY A 158 36.57 1.10 -8.63
N TYR A 159 37.26 -0.05 -8.67
CA TYR A 159 38.66 -0.12 -9.07
C TYR A 159 38.84 0.37 -10.51
N GLY A 160 39.88 1.19 -10.75
CA GLY A 160 40.10 1.81 -12.06
C GLY A 160 39.23 3.04 -12.35
N GLY A 161 38.41 3.49 -11.39
CA GLY A 161 37.59 4.70 -11.52
C GLY A 161 36.30 4.53 -12.30
N VAL A 162 35.92 3.28 -12.62
CA VAL A 162 34.66 2.92 -13.27
C VAL A 162 33.49 3.25 -12.34
N ASP A 163 32.49 3.92 -12.88
CA ASP A 163 31.26 4.29 -12.19
C ASP A 163 30.36 3.07 -11.96
N PHE A 164 29.68 2.97 -10.81
CA PHE A 164 28.84 1.81 -10.52
C PHE A 164 27.64 1.72 -11.46
N ASP A 165 27.11 2.85 -11.93
CA ASP A 165 25.96 2.89 -12.84
C ASP A 165 26.34 2.64 -14.31
N GLU A 166 27.64 2.57 -14.60
CA GLU A 166 28.18 2.22 -15.93
C GLU A 166 28.61 0.75 -16.06
N MET A 167 28.48 -0.06 -14.99
CA MET A 167 28.77 -1.50 -14.99
C MET A 167 27.60 -2.32 -15.55
#